data_AF-A0A2T2YF97-F1
#
_entry.id   AF-A0A2T2YF97-F1
#
_cell.length_a   1.000
_cell.length_b   1.000
_cell.length_c   1.000
_cell.angle_alpha   90.00
_cell.angle_beta   90.00
_cell.angle_gamma   90.00
#
_symmetry.space_group_name_H-M   'P 1'
#
loop_
_entity.id
_entity.type
_entity.pdbx_description
1 polymer ?
#
loop_
_entity_poly.entity_id
_entity_poly.type
_entity_poly.pdbx_seq_one_letter_code
_entity_poly.pdbx_strand_id
1 'polypeptide(L)'
;MLRKVSKKKARSLYQQRKMYASLERTGFCSGCGRSDAILTNSHLLSQGQYKQYQNEAWNLVEHCRQCNSDWQNHLKRPLFLDYARNMEIIKLHDERAYFELIGKESLKKQKYLGVA
;
A
#
# COMPACT_ATOMS: atom_id res chain seq x y z
N MET A 1 -26.44 8.48 16.53
CA MET A 1 -25.58 9.62 16.93
C MET A 1 -24.47 9.80 15.90
N LEU A 2 -24.51 10.86 15.07
CA LEU A 2 -23.43 11.17 14.14
C LEU A 2 -22.24 11.75 14.92
N ARG A 3 -21.17 10.96 15.10
CA ARG A 3 -19.93 11.45 15.74
C ARG A 3 -19.33 12.58 14.91
N LYS A 4 -19.27 13.78 15.48
CA LYS A 4 -18.70 14.97 14.84
C LYS A 4 -17.22 14.71 14.54
N VAL A 5 -16.85 14.65 13.27
CA VAL A 5 -15.45 14.51 12.84
C VAL A 5 -14.71 15.80 13.21
N SER A 6 -13.54 15.69 13.86
CA SER A 6 -12.76 16.87 14.22
C SER A 6 -12.33 17.65 12.97
N LYS A 7 -12.21 18.99 13.07
CA LYS A 7 -11.76 19.84 11.94
C LYS A 7 -10.46 19.34 11.31
N LYS A 8 -9.53 18.85 12.13
CA LYS A 8 -8.26 18.24 11.69
C LYS A 8 -8.48 16.98 10.84
N LYS A 9 -9.35 16.07 11.28
CA LYS A 9 -9.65 14.83 10.56
C LYS A 9 -10.42 15.11 9.27
N ALA A 10 -11.33 16.08 9.27
CA ALA A 10 -12.04 16.51 8.06
C ALA A 10 -11.07 17.05 7.00
N ARG A 11 -10.12 17.91 7.39
CA ARG A 11 -9.08 18.43 6.48
C ARG A 11 -8.20 17.34 5.90
N SER A 12 -7.76 16.38 6.72
CA SER A 12 -6.97 15.23 6.26
C SER A 12 -7.74 14.35 5.27
N LEU A 13 -9.00 14.02 5.56
CA LEU A 13 -9.85 13.25 4.65
C LEU A 13 -10.10 13.97 3.32
N TYR A 14 -10.26 15.29 3.36
CA TYR A 14 -10.41 16.09 2.16
C TYR A 14 -9.17 16.02 1.26
N GLN A 15 -7.98 16.21 1.84
CA GLN A 15 -6.70 16.10 1.12
C GLN A 15 -6.54 14.71 0.50
N GLN A 16 -6.82 13.66 1.27
CA GLN A 16 -6.75 12.27 0.81
C GLN A 16 -7.71 12.00 -0.36
N ARG A 17 -8.95 12.48 -0.28
CA ARG A 17 -9.94 12.35 -1.37
C ARG A 17 -9.53 13.10 -2.62
N LYS A 18 -9.01 14.33 -2.48
CA LYS A 18 -8.53 15.14 -3.60
C LYS A 18 -7.39 14.43 -4.33
N MET A 19 -6.43 13.91 -3.59
CA MET A 19 -5.32 13.14 -4.14
C MET A 19 -5.79 11.87 -4.84
N TYR A 20 -6.72 11.12 -4.25
CA TYR A 20 -7.27 9.92 -4.87
C TYR A 20 -8.02 10.22 -6.17
N ALA A 21 -8.69 11.37 -6.24
CA ALA A 21 -9.39 11.81 -7.45
C ALA A 21 -8.43 12.25 -8.57
N SER A 22 -7.20 12.66 -8.23
CA SER A 22 -6.19 13.07 -9.22
C SER A 22 -5.34 11.91 -9.76
N LEU A 23 -5.48 10.70 -9.20
CA LEU A 23 -4.75 9.53 -9.71
C LEU A 23 -5.45 9.00 -10.96
N GLU A 24 -4.68 8.83 -12.02
CA GLU A 24 -5.14 8.12 -13.21
C GLU A 24 -5.40 6.66 -12.88
N ARG A 25 -6.62 6.19 -13.15
CA ARG A 25 -7.02 4.80 -12.92
C ARG A 25 -6.85 4.01 -14.18
N THR A 26 -6.11 2.92 -14.07
CA THR A 26 -5.85 2.02 -15.20
C THR A 26 -7.05 1.13 -15.50
N GLY A 27 -7.90 0.88 -14.50
CA GLY A 27 -8.98 -0.10 -14.60
C GLY A 27 -8.52 -1.54 -14.36
N PHE A 28 -7.24 -1.74 -13.99
CA PHE A 28 -6.67 -3.05 -13.67
C PHE A 28 -5.97 -3.02 -12.31
N CYS A 29 -5.99 -4.14 -11.59
CA CYS A 29 -5.18 -4.30 -10.40
C CYS A 29 -3.70 -4.39 -10.78
N SER A 30 -2.86 -3.47 -10.32
CA SER A 30 -1.41 -3.47 -10.57
C SER A 30 -0.71 -4.72 -10.00
N GLY A 31 -1.27 -5.34 -8.96
CA GLY A 31 -0.70 -6.54 -8.34
C GLY A 31 -1.01 -7.85 -9.10
N CYS A 32 -2.22 -8.01 -9.64
CA CYS A 32 -2.67 -9.28 -10.25
C CYS A 32 -3.26 -9.17 -11.67
N GLY A 33 -3.30 -7.97 -12.25
CA GLY A 33 -3.76 -7.72 -13.63
C GLY A 33 -5.28 -7.82 -13.85
N ARG A 34 -6.07 -8.17 -12.84
CA ARG A 34 -7.52 -8.31 -12.97
C ARG A 34 -8.22 -6.97 -13.17
N SER A 35 -9.13 -6.89 -14.13
CA SER A 35 -10.05 -5.76 -14.36
C SER A 35 -11.45 -5.97 -13.80
N ASP A 36 -11.82 -7.21 -13.45
CA ASP A 36 -13.14 -7.57 -12.95
C ASP A 36 -13.30 -7.37 -11.43
N ALA A 37 -12.23 -6.97 -10.74
CA ALA A 37 -12.21 -6.79 -9.30
C ALA A 37 -12.38 -5.32 -8.90
N ILE A 38 -13.05 -5.07 -7.77
CA ILE A 38 -13.16 -3.72 -7.21
C ILE A 38 -11.76 -3.23 -6.79
N LEU A 39 -11.31 -2.15 -7.43
CA LEU A 39 -10.01 -1.53 -7.21
C LEU A 39 -10.04 -0.52 -6.07
N THR A 40 -9.00 -0.59 -5.24
CA THR A 40 -8.77 0.26 -4.08
C THR A 40 -7.41 0.92 -4.17
N ASN A 41 -7.26 2.07 -3.54
CA ASN A 41 -5.96 2.73 -3.45
C ASN A 41 -5.21 2.11 -2.27
N SER A 42 -4.24 1.24 -2.57
CA SER A 42 -3.33 0.66 -1.59
C SER A 42 -2.16 1.60 -1.33
N HIS A 43 -1.56 1.49 -0.14
CA HIS A 43 -0.33 2.22 0.17
C HIS A 43 0.87 1.28 0.18
N LEU A 44 1.94 1.66 -0.49
CA LEU A 44 3.20 0.91 -0.47
C LEU A 44 3.76 0.84 0.96
N LEU A 45 3.76 1.97 1.66
CA LEU A 45 4.12 2.14 3.05
C LEU A 45 2.90 2.52 3.88
N SER A 46 2.69 1.79 4.98
CA SER A 46 1.54 1.97 5.87
C SER A 46 1.44 3.39 6.42
N GLN A 47 0.27 4.01 6.26
CA GLN A 47 -0.03 5.36 6.77
C GLN A 47 0.15 5.50 8.29
N GLY A 48 0.01 4.40 9.04
CA GLY A 48 0.16 4.40 10.50
C GLY A 48 1.61 4.58 10.94
N GLN A 49 2.52 3.91 10.24
CA GLN A 49 3.96 3.93 10.53
C GLN A 49 4.66 5.10 9.80
N TYR A 50 4.24 5.40 8.58
CA TYR A 50 4.89 6.37 7.69
C TYR A 50 3.96 7.54 7.37
N LYS A 51 3.60 8.31 8.40
CA LYS A 51 2.63 9.43 8.27
C LYS A 51 3.08 10.51 7.28
N GLN A 52 4.39 10.70 7.15
CA GLN A 52 4.97 11.67 6.21
C GLN A 52 4.65 11.32 4.74
N TYR A 53 4.43 10.04 4.42
CA TYR A 53 4.14 9.58 3.06
C TYR A 53 2.64 9.35 2.80
N GLN A 54 1.78 9.70 3.75
CA GLN A 54 0.35 9.40 3.68
C GLN A 54 -0.33 9.99 2.43
N ASN A 55 0.11 11.17 2.00
CA ASN A 55 -0.48 11.90 0.87
C ASN A 55 0.49 12.01 -0.31
N GLU A 56 1.47 11.13 -0.37
CA GLU A 56 2.43 11.09 -1.48
C GLU A 56 1.89 10.21 -2.59
N ALA A 57 1.87 10.73 -3.82
CA ALA A 57 1.33 10.00 -4.97
C ALA A 57 2.12 8.71 -5.26
N TRP A 58 3.44 8.74 -5.09
CA TRP A 58 4.31 7.56 -5.27
C TRP A 58 3.99 6.44 -4.28
N ASN A 59 3.42 6.77 -3.12
CA ASN A 59 3.06 5.80 -2.10
C ASN A 59 1.72 5.12 -2.38
N LEU A 60 1.07 5.40 -3.52
CA LEU A 60 -0.24 4.88 -3.87
C LEU A 60 -0.18 3.99 -5.10
N VAL A 61 -0.83 2.83 -4.99
CA VAL A 61 -0.97 1.88 -6.09
C VAL A 61 -2.40 1.36 -6.17
N GLU A 62 -2.81 0.97 -7.37
CA GLU A 62 -4.17 0.49 -7.64
C GLU A 62 -4.22 -1.03 -7.46
N HIS A 63 -4.72 -1.49 -6.31
CA HIS A 63 -4.85 -2.92 -6.02
C HIS A 63 -6.31 -3.30 -5.79
N CYS A 64 -6.69 -4.50 -6.22
CA CYS A 64 -7.91 -5.11 -5.74
C CYS A 64 -7.84 -5.34 -4.22
N ARG A 65 -8.99 -5.54 -3.58
CA ARG A 65 -9.06 -5.75 -2.13
C ARG A 65 -8.13 -6.86 -1.61
N GLN A 66 -7.99 -7.95 -2.37
CA GLN A 66 -7.12 -9.06 -1.99
C GLN A 66 -5.63 -8.67 -2.06
N CYS A 67 -5.16 -8.13 -3.19
CA CYS A 67 -3.77 -7.69 -3.34
C CYS A 67 -3.40 -6.62 -2.31
N ASN A 68 -4.31 -5.69 -2.02
CA ASN A 68 -4.10 -4.69 -0.98
C ASN A 68 -3.92 -5.36 0.40
N SER A 69 -4.79 -6.30 0.76
CA SER A 69 -4.68 -7.06 2.02
C SER A 69 -3.37 -7.84 2.11
N ASP A 70 -3.03 -8.57 1.06
CA ASP A 70 -1.79 -9.36 0.99
C ASP A 70 -0.56 -8.45 1.09
N TRP A 71 -0.57 -7.30 0.42
CA TRP A 71 0.46 -6.28 0.57
C TRP A 71 0.58 -5.79 2.01
N GLN A 72 -0.49 -5.32 2.64
CA GLN A 72 -0.43 -4.79 4.01
C GLN A 72 0.02 -5.84 5.04
N ASN A 73 -0.28 -7.13 4.79
CA ASN A 73 0.07 -8.22 5.69
C ASN A 73 1.44 -8.86 5.41
N HIS A 74 2.20 -8.35 4.44
CA HIS A 74 3.48 -8.90 4.00
C HIS A 74 3.35 -10.36 3.49
N LEU A 75 2.25 -10.65 2.81
CA LEU A 75 1.95 -11.97 2.26
C LEU A 75 2.04 -11.92 0.74
N LYS A 76 2.72 -12.90 0.13
CA LYS A 76 2.74 -13.12 -1.34
C LYS A 76 3.19 -11.91 -2.18
N ARG A 77 3.74 -10.86 -1.59
CA ARG A 77 4.19 -9.66 -2.32
C ARG A 77 5.15 -9.96 -3.47
N PRO A 78 6.16 -10.86 -3.32
CA PRO A 78 7.06 -11.18 -4.44
C PRO A 78 6.37 -11.80 -5.66
N LEU A 79 5.11 -12.22 -5.53
CA LEU A 79 4.31 -12.78 -6.63
C LEU A 79 3.50 -11.71 -7.38
N PHE A 80 3.53 -10.45 -6.95
CA PHE A 80 2.77 -9.38 -7.59
C PHE A 80 3.49 -8.87 -8.82
N LEU A 81 2.72 -8.52 -9.86
CA LEU A 81 3.25 -7.99 -11.13
C LEU A 81 4.01 -6.67 -10.94
N ASP A 82 3.58 -5.86 -9.98
CA ASP A 82 4.18 -4.56 -9.67
C ASP A 82 5.23 -4.61 -8.55
N TYR A 83 5.58 -5.80 -8.02
CA TYR A 83 6.45 -5.93 -6.86
C TYR A 83 7.81 -5.25 -7.05
N ALA A 84 8.53 -5.58 -8.13
CA ALA A 84 9.87 -5.05 -8.37
C ALA A 84 9.86 -3.51 -8.45
N ARG A 85 8.94 -2.95 -9.25
CA ARG A 85 8.75 -1.51 -9.39
C ARG A 85 8.40 -0.85 -8.05
N ASN A 86 7.49 -1.42 -7.28
CA ASN A 86 7.08 -0.88 -5.99
C ASN A 86 8.24 -0.87 -4.99
N MET A 87 9.05 -1.93 -4.98
CA MET A 87 10.23 -2.01 -4.12
C MET A 87 11.32 -1.01 -4.53
N GLU A 88 11.52 -0.75 -5.83
CA GLU A 88 12.41 0.30 -6.32
C GLU A 88 11.95 1.69 -5.90
N ILE A 89 10.65 2.00 -6.04
CA ILE A 89 10.06 3.26 -5.60
C ILE A 89 10.28 3.45 -4.10
N ILE A 90 9.99 2.42 -3.29
CA ILE A 90 10.20 2.50 -1.85
C ILE A 90 11.67 2.77 -1.54
N LYS A 91 12.61 2.07 -2.18
CA LYS A 91 14.04 2.28 -1.95
C LYS A 91 14.48 3.70 -2.32
N LEU A 92 13.96 4.24 -3.41
CA LEU A 92 14.27 5.60 -3.87
C LEU A 92 13.83 6.67 -2.87
N HIS A 93 12.68 6.48 -2.23
CA HIS A 93 12.09 7.48 -1.32
C HIS A 93 12.43 7.26 0.16
N ASP A 94 12.65 6.01 0.59
CA ASP A 94 13.01 5.63 1.96
C ASP A 94 13.74 4.28 1.99
N GLU A 95 15.06 4.33 1.91
CA GLU A 95 15.92 3.14 1.93
C GLU A 95 15.78 2.34 3.24
N ARG A 96 15.54 3.02 4.38
CA ARG A 96 15.31 2.32 5.65
C ARG A 96 14.01 1.53 5.60
N ALA A 97 12.93 2.13 5.11
CA ALA A 97 11.65 1.44 4.96
C ALA A 97 11.76 0.22 4.04
N TYR A 98 12.54 0.35 2.96
CA TYR A 98 12.84 -0.77 2.05
C TYR A 98 13.45 -1.96 2.80
N PHE A 99 14.51 -1.74 3.59
CA PHE A 99 15.14 -2.81 4.36
C PHE A 99 14.22 -3.38 5.45
N GLU A 100 13.40 -2.54 6.11
CA GLU A 100 12.39 -3.02 7.07
C GLU A 100 11.36 -3.95 6.43
N LEU A 101 10.93 -3.66 5.19
CA LEU A 101 9.98 -4.50 4.46
C LEU A 101 10.57 -5.87 4.11
N ILE A 102 11.80 -5.90 3.59
CA ILE A 102 12.49 -7.15 3.25
C ILE A 102 12.71 -8.02 4.50
N GLY A 103 13.08 -7.40 5.62
CA GLY A 103 13.21 -8.08 6.90
C GLY A 103 11.89 -8.74 7.35
N LYS A 104 10.77 -8.01 7.26
CA LYS A 104 9.43 -8.53 7.60
C LYS A 104 9.00 -9.69 6.70
N GLU A 105 9.30 -9.62 5.40
CA GLU A 105 9.02 -10.69 4.44
C GLU A 105 9.80 -11.97 4.77
N SER A 106 11.08 -11.83 5.11
CA SER A 106 11.95 -12.94 5.50
C SER A 106 11.44 -13.65 6.77
N LEU A 107 11.05 -12.89 7.79
CA LEU A 107 10.48 -13.43 9.04
C LEU A 107 9.15 -14.15 8.82
N LYS A 108 8.28 -13.60 7.96
CA LYS A 108 6.99 -14.24 7.63
C LYS A 108 7.22 -15.55 6.88
N LYS A 109 8.15 -15.58 5.92
CA LYS A 109 8.50 -16.80 5.17
C LYS A 109 8.97 -17.94 6.09
N GLN A 110 9.81 -17.65 7.09
CA GLN A 110 10.25 -18.63 8.09
C GLN A 110 9.06 -19.21 8.89
N LYS A 111 8.13 -18.34 9.33
CA LYS A 111 6.95 -18.76 10.09
C LYS A 111 5.99 -19.65 9.28
N TYR A 112 5.88 -19.45 7.97
CA TYR A 112 5.05 -20.29 7.10
C TYR A 112 5.70 -21.64 6.75
N LEU A 113 7.03 -21.73 6.77
CA LEU A 113 7.77 -22.95 6.44
C LEU A 113 8.06 -23.84 7.67
N GLY A 114 7.60 -23.46 8.87
CA GLY A 114 7.76 -24.28 10.08
C GLY A 114 9.22 -24.43 10.54
N VAL A 115 10.12 -23.54 10.10
CA VAL A 115 11.51 -23.53 10.52
C VAL A 115 11.64 -22.59 11.73
N ALA A 116 11.34 -23.11 12.92
CA ALA A 116 11.59 -22.47 14.20
C ALA A 116 12.24 -23.50 15.14
#